data_AF-A0A966S847-F1
#
_entry.id   AF-A0A966S847-F1
#
_cell.length_a   1.000
_cell.length_b   1.000
_cell.length_c   1.000
_cell.angle_alpha   90.00
_cell.angle_beta   90.00
_cell.angle_gamma   90.00
#
_symmetry.space_group_name_H-M   'P 1'
#
loop_
_entity.id
_entity.type
_entity.pdbx_description
1 polymer ?
#
loop_
_entity_poly.entity_id
_entity_poly.type
_entity_poly.pdbx_seq_one_letter_code
_entity_poly.pdbx_strand_id
1 'polypeptide(L)' 'QRTKMPEFLNSVFDIVDMTVEDYIKRGFGSLMVGFGCTGGQHRSVYAADEMARHLRNKFKVKVELSHTVQDAKNWINLPS' A
#
# COMPACT_ATOMS: atom_id res chain seq x y z
N GLN A 1 22.55 5.45 -4.10
CA GLN A 1 21.68 6.15 -5.08
C GLN A 1 20.33 6.39 -4.43
N ARG A 2 19.87 7.64 -4.32
CA ARG A 2 18.57 7.96 -3.70
C ARG A 2 17.48 7.66 -4.74
N THR A 3 16.61 6.69 -4.48
CA THR A 3 15.56 6.27 -5.41
C THR A 3 14.46 7.33 -5.51
N LYS A 4 13.76 7.43 -6.66
CA LYS A 4 12.56 8.28 -6.82
C LYS A 4 11.27 7.69 -6.21
N MET A 5 11.42 6.84 -5.20
CA MET A 5 10.29 6.17 -4.54
C MET A 5 9.38 7.14 -3.80
N PRO A 6 9.88 8.17 -3.08
CA PRO A 6 9.01 9.14 -2.42
C PRO A 6 8.10 9.88 -3.40
N GLU A 7 8.64 10.31 -4.54
CA GLU A 7 7.88 11.01 -5.58
C GLU A 7 6.82 10.10 -6.20
N PHE A 8 7.18 8.85 -6.48
CA PHE A 8 6.24 7.82 -6.93
C PHE A 8 5.10 7.63 -5.92
N LEU A 9 5.42 7.48 -4.64
CA LEU A 9 4.42 7.26 -3.59
C LEU A 9 3.45 8.43 -3.46
N ASN A 10 3.95 9.67 -3.49
CA ASN A 10 3.09 10.85 -3.43
C ASN A 10 2.06 10.84 -4.56
N SER A 11 2.49 10.57 -5.80
CA SER A 11 1.55 10.49 -6.94
C SER A 11 0.54 9.34 -6.81
N VAL A 12 0.95 8.20 -6.25
CA VAL A 12 0.04 7.08 -6.02
C VAL A 12 -0.95 7.40 -4.90
N PHE A 13 -0.52 8.05 -3.82
CA PHE A 13 -1.41 8.48 -2.73
C PHE A 13 -2.50 9.41 -3.26
N ASP A 14 -2.14 10.40 -4.08
CA ASP A 14 -3.14 11.32 -4.66
C ASP A 14 -4.22 10.55 -5.45
N ILE A 15 -3.82 9.57 -6.27
CA ILE A 15 -4.75 8.75 -7.06
C ILE A 15 -5.66 7.90 -6.18
N VAL A 16 -5.08 7.22 -5.18
CA VAL A 16 -5.83 6.33 -4.29
C VAL A 16 -6.76 7.13 -3.38
N ASP A 17 -6.32 8.29 -2.89
CA ASP A 17 -7.12 9.16 -2.01
C ASP A 17 -8.41 9.62 -2.69
N MET A 18 -8.32 10.07 -3.95
CA MET A 18 -9.50 10.41 -4.76
C MET A 18 -10.47 9.23 -4.85
N THR A 19 -9.94 8.02 -5.05
CA THR A 19 -10.76 6.80 -5.17
C THR A 19 -11.41 6.43 -3.83
N VAL A 20 -10.67 6.50 -2.73
CA VAL A 20 -11.17 6.17 -1.38
C VAL A 20 -12.29 7.12 -0.96
N GLU A 21 -12.13 8.42 -1.18
CA GLU A 21 -13.16 9.42 -0.87
C GLU A 21 -14.48 9.12 -1.61
N ASP A 22 -14.41 8.77 -2.89
CA ASP A 22 -15.58 8.43 -3.68
C ASP A 22 -16.22 7.11 -3.23
N TYR A 23 -15.42 6.10 -2.86
CA TYR A 23 -15.92 4.85 -2.32
C TYR A 23 -16.67 5.05 -1.00
N ILE A 24 -16.13 5.89 -0.11
CA ILE A 24 -16.79 6.24 1.16
C ILE A 24 -18.11 6.95 0.88
N LYS A 25 -18.13 7.96 0.00
CA LYS A 25 -19.35 8.70 -0.35
C LYS A 25 -20.43 7.81 -0.94
N ARG A 26 -20.05 6.80 -1.74
CA ARG A 26 -20.97 5.88 -2.43
C ARG A 26 -21.32 4.63 -1.62
N GLY A 27 -20.72 4.43 -0.46
CA GLY A 27 -20.94 3.25 0.39
C GLY A 27 -20.40 1.94 -0.20
N PHE A 28 -19.33 2.00 -1.00
CA PHE A 28 -18.69 0.80 -1.54
C PHE A 28 -17.89 0.04 -0.48
N GLY A 29 -17.94 -1.29 -0.55
CA GLY A 29 -17.48 -2.16 0.54
C GLY A 29 -15.98 -2.42 0.60
N SER A 30 -15.26 -2.40 -0.52
CA SER A 30 -13.84 -2.77 -0.55
C SER A 30 -13.10 -2.16 -1.74
N LEU A 31 -11.90 -1.64 -1.49
CA LEU A 31 -10.93 -1.21 -2.51
C LEU A 31 -9.65 -2.05 -2.35
N MET A 32 -9.11 -2.55 -3.47
CA MET A 32 -7.84 -3.28 -3.49
C MET A 32 -6.81 -2.46 -4.28
N VAL A 33 -5.60 -2.32 -3.73
CA VAL A 33 -4.45 -1.68 -4.39
C VAL A 33 -3.29 -2.67 -4.38
N GLY A 34 -2.78 -2.99 -5.56
CA GLY A 34 -1.68 -3.95 -5.73
C GLY A 34 -0.38 -3.27 -6.19
N PHE A 35 0.74 -3.66 -5.61
CA PHE A 35 2.08 -3.19 -6.00
C PHE A 35 2.95 -4.34 -6.49
N GLY A 36 3.58 -4.17 -7.65
CA GLY A 36 4.46 -5.17 -8.26
C GLY A 36 5.88 -4.63 -8.47
N CYS A 37 6.89 -5.45 -8.17
CA CYS A 37 8.26 -5.25 -8.63
C CYS A 37 8.84 -6.58 -9.10
N THR A 38 9.93 -6.57 -9.88
CA THR A 38 10.45 -7.78 -10.55
C THR A 38 10.60 -8.98 -9.62
N GLY A 39 11.16 -8.79 -8.41
CA GLY A 39 11.36 -9.86 -7.42
C GLY A 39 10.33 -9.91 -6.30
N GLY A 40 9.36 -8.99 -6.26
CA GLY A 40 8.29 -8.94 -5.25
C GLY A 40 8.73 -8.71 -3.80
N GLN A 41 9.99 -8.35 -3.53
CA GLN A 41 10.56 -8.36 -2.16
C GLN A 41 11.01 -7.00 -1.62
N HIS A 42 11.13 -5.97 -2.47
CA HIS A 42 11.72 -4.69 -2.07
C HIS A 42 10.75 -3.53 -2.29
N ARG A 43 10.65 -3.04 -3.54
CA ARG A 43 9.88 -1.82 -3.86
C ARG A 43 8.37 -2.02 -3.72
N SER A 44 7.86 -3.20 -4.08
CA SER A 44 6.44 -3.53 -3.91
C SER A 44 6.05 -3.61 -2.44
N VAL A 45 6.89 -4.25 -1.63
CA VAL A 45 6.69 -4.39 -0.18
C VAL A 45 6.66 -3.00 0.47
N TYR A 46 7.71 -2.20 0.22
CA TYR A 46 7.79 -0.84 0.74
C TYR A 46 6.59 0.03 0.32
N ALA A 47 6.16 -0.05 -0.94
CA ALA A 47 5.02 0.73 -1.40
C ALA A 47 3.68 0.29 -0.77
N ALA A 48 3.48 -1.02 -0.57
CA ALA A 48 2.30 -1.54 0.10
C ALA A 48 2.26 -1.15 1.58
N ASP A 49 3.40 -1.21 2.27
CA ASP A 49 3.52 -0.78 3.67
C ASP A 49 3.20 0.72 3.84
N GLU A 50 3.80 1.56 2.99
CA GLU A 50 3.59 3.01 3.03
C GLU A 50 2.14 3.39 2.67
N MET A 51 1.53 2.73 1.68
CA MET A 51 0.11 2.91 1.37
C MET A 51 -0.78 2.51 2.54
N ALA A 52 -0.52 1.36 3.17
CA ALA A 52 -1.29 0.93 4.31
C ALA A 52 -1.19 1.90 5.48
N ARG A 53 0.01 2.45 5.75
CA ARG A 53 0.24 3.49 6.75
C ARG A 53 -0.52 4.78 6.41
N HIS A 54 -0.44 5.24 5.16
CA HIS A 54 -1.14 6.43 4.67
C HIS A 54 -2.66 6.32 4.84
N LEU A 55 -3.27 5.22 4.39
CA LEU A 55 -4.71 4.99 4.46
C LEU A 55 -5.23 4.90 5.91
N ARG A 56 -4.49 4.21 6.80
CA ARG A 56 -4.83 4.14 8.22
C ARG A 56 -4.81 5.53 8.88
N ASN A 57 -3.80 6.33 8.56
CA ASN A 57 -3.63 7.65 9.16
C ASN A 57 -4.64 8.67 8.64
N LYS A 58 -4.86 8.72 7.31
CA LYS A 58 -5.71 9.74 6.66
C LYS A 58 -7.20 9.42 6.79
N PHE A 59 -7.61 8.18 6.50
CA PHE A 59 -9.02 7.81 6.42
C PHE A 59 -9.52 6.98 7.61
N LYS A 60 -8.62 6.49 8.47
CA LYS A 60 -8.95 5.62 9.62
C LYS A 60 -9.78 4.38 9.24
N VAL A 61 -9.58 3.89 8.02
CA VAL A 61 -10.25 2.70 7.49
C VAL A 61 -9.54 1.42 7.96
N LYS A 62 -10.28 0.31 7.97
CA LYS A 62 -9.67 -1.02 8.13
C LYS A 62 -8.79 -1.29 6.90
N VAL A 63 -7.52 -1.66 7.14
CA VAL A 63 -6.57 -1.99 6.07
C VAL A 63 -5.99 -3.37 6.31
N GLU A 64 -6.23 -4.27 5.36
CA GLU A 64 -5.61 -5.59 5.28
C GLU A 64 -4.42 -5.52 4.32
N LEU A 65 -3.24 -5.96 4.79
CA LEU A 65 -1.97 -5.87 4.08
C LEU A 65 -1.40 -7.28 3.94
N SER A 66 -1.04 -7.67 2.71
CA SER A 66 -0.42 -8.96 2.39
C SER A 66 0.74 -8.76 1.41
N HIS A 67 1.78 -9.57 1.55
CA HIS A 67 2.99 -9.54 0.75
C HIS A 67 3.22 -10.90 0.12
N THR A 68 2.61 -11.16 -1.05
CA THR A 68 2.54 -12.49 -1.68
C THR A 68 3.85 -13.28 -1.67
N VAL A 69 4.98 -12.65 -2.02
CA VAL A 69 6.28 -13.34 -2.08
C VAL A 69 6.91 -13.54 -0.71
N GLN A 70 6.66 -12.67 0.26
CA GLN A 70 7.13 -12.85 1.65
C GLN A 70 6.30 -13.91 2.36
N ASP A 71 4.98 -13.86 2.19
CA ASP A 71 4.02 -14.81 2.74
C ASP A 71 4.32 -16.23 2.24
N ALA A 72 4.55 -16.40 0.94
CA ALA A 72 4.92 -17.69 0.34
C ALA A 72 6.26 -18.25 0.86
N LYS A 73 7.14 -17.39 1.37
CA LYS A 73 8.46 -17.77 1.91
C LYS A 73 8.44 -17.93 3.44
N ASN A 74 7.28 -17.79 4.09
CA ASN A 74 7.15 -17.73 5.55
C ASN A 74 8.10 -16.69 6.18
N TRP A 75 8.29 -15.56 5.50
CA TRP A 75 9.17 -14.50 6.00
C TRP A 75 8.48 -13.77 7.15
N ILE A 76 9.09 -13.81 8.34
CA ILE A 76 8.66 -13.02 9.50
C ILE A 76 9.36 -11.66 9.48
N ASN A 77 8.61 -10.59 9.21
CA ASN A 77 9.10 -9.23 9.44
C ASN A 77 9.08 -8.96 10.95
N LEU A 78 10.25 -8.93 11.58
CA LEU A 78 10.36 -8.47 12.96
C LEU A 78 10.03 -6.97 12.99
N PRO A 79 9.14 -6.51 13.89
CA PRO A 79 8.93 -5.09 14.06
C PRO A 79 10.26 -4.44 14.50
N SER A 80 10.64 -3.37 13.81
CA SER A 80 11.72 -2.47 14.22
C SER A 80 11.32 -1.63 15.42
#